data_AF-A0A3B8K735-F1
#
_entry.id   AF-A0A3B8K735-F1
#
_cell.length_a   1.000
_cell.length_b   1.000
_cell.length_c   1.000
_cell.angle_alpha   90.00
_cell.angle_beta   90.00
_cell.angle_gamma   90.00
#
_symmetry.space_group_name_H-M   'P 1'
#
loop_
_entity.id
_entity.type
_entity.pdbx_description
1 polymer ?
#
loop_
_entity_poly.entity_id
_entity_poly.type
_entity_poly.pdbx_seq_one_letter_code
_entity_poly.pdbx_strand_id
1 'polypeptide(L)'
;MTGVIREAHYLLDEIAKEKTGRNSLAVTVWKGVGRVLTWAVPWPIIGSSQHNLINELLSSFSSYSKEKEYNFTFFYNMRQRLAILIDEEGNIPLEWTDEELIDILAAEYRRNREREVDWPTARQRMERLLTICRRYRWAEKGGVQKEERSFSLDGVMLIKFLAQKGVEL
;
A
#
# COMPACT_ATOMS: atom_id res chain seq x y z
N MET A 1 -27.66 1.28 -9.89
CA MET A 1 -26.61 0.92 -10.86
C MET A 1 -25.74 2.12 -11.30
N THR A 2 -26.24 3.36 -11.19
CA THR A 2 -25.49 4.60 -11.53
C THR A 2 -24.32 4.93 -10.59
N GLY A 3 -24.37 4.53 -9.32
CA GLY A 3 -23.32 4.84 -8.33
C GLY A 3 -21.94 4.24 -8.66
N VAL A 4 -21.90 2.98 -9.11
CA VAL A 4 -20.65 2.30 -9.45
C VAL A 4 -20.00 2.91 -10.70
N ILE A 5 -20.80 3.20 -11.73
CA ILE A 5 -20.31 3.86 -12.96
C ILE A 5 -19.77 5.25 -12.63
N ARG A 6 -20.47 6.02 -11.79
CA ARG A 6 -19.99 7.34 -11.36
C ARG A 6 -18.67 7.25 -10.61
N GLU A 7 -18.50 6.26 -9.73
CA GLU A 7 -17.23 6.07 -9.02
C GLU A 7 -16.12 5.63 -9.98
N ALA A 8 -16.41 4.78 -10.98
CA ALA A 8 -15.44 4.40 -11.99
C ALA A 8 -14.95 5.61 -12.80
N HIS A 9 -15.86 6.52 -13.18
CA HIS A 9 -15.49 7.79 -13.81
C HIS A 9 -14.65 8.66 -12.87
N TYR A 10 -15.05 8.79 -11.60
CA TYR A 10 -14.28 9.53 -10.61
C TYR A 10 -12.85 8.97 -10.44
N LEU A 11 -12.70 7.64 -10.37
CA LEU A 11 -11.39 7.00 -10.29
C LEU A 11 -10.55 7.25 -11.54
N LEU A 12 -11.15 7.15 -12.73
CA LEU A 12 -10.42 7.33 -13.97
C LEU A 12 -10.03 8.79 -14.19
N ASP A 13 -10.98 9.71 -14.05
CA ASP A 13 -10.79 11.11 -14.40
C ASP A 13 -10.05 11.83 -13.27
N GLU A 14 -10.56 11.80 -12.04
CA GLU A 14 -9.98 12.60 -10.96
C GLU A 14 -8.75 11.94 -10.32
N ILE A 15 -8.80 10.63 -10.06
CA ILE A 15 -7.73 9.96 -9.33
C ILE A 15 -6.58 9.58 -10.26
N ALA A 16 -6.85 8.79 -11.31
CA ALA A 16 -5.81 8.29 -12.18
C ALA A 16 -5.24 9.38 -13.10
N LYS A 17 -6.06 10.15 -13.83
CA LYS A 17 -5.54 11.15 -14.79
C LYS A 17 -5.01 12.40 -14.10
N GLU A 18 -5.79 13.03 -13.21
CA GLU A 18 -5.43 14.33 -12.65
C GLU A 18 -4.49 14.21 -11.45
N LYS A 19 -4.83 13.40 -10.42
CA LYS A 19 -4.01 13.34 -9.19
C LYS A 19 -2.74 12.50 -9.31
N THR A 20 -2.84 11.32 -9.92
CA THR A 20 -1.70 10.38 -10.05
C THR A 20 -0.96 10.58 -11.37
N GLY A 21 -1.61 11.13 -12.39
CA GLY A 21 -1.10 11.27 -13.74
C GLY A 21 -1.46 10.08 -14.64
N ARG A 22 -1.73 10.33 -15.92
CA ARG A 22 -2.06 9.30 -16.93
C ARG A 22 -1.07 8.13 -16.92
N ASN A 23 -1.50 6.95 -17.37
CA ASN A 23 -0.73 5.70 -17.26
C ASN A 23 -0.53 5.27 -15.80
N SER A 24 -1.64 5.25 -15.05
CA SER A 24 -1.71 4.84 -13.65
C SER A 24 -2.90 3.94 -13.39
N LEU A 25 -2.82 3.16 -12.32
CA LEU A 25 -3.90 2.36 -11.77
C LEU A 25 -4.53 3.11 -10.60
N ALA A 26 -5.86 3.19 -10.57
CA ALA A 26 -6.63 3.64 -9.41
C ALA A 26 -7.66 2.58 -9.05
N VAL A 27 -7.72 2.20 -7.78
CA VAL A 27 -8.60 1.17 -7.25
C VAL A 27 -9.30 1.70 -6.02
N THR A 28 -10.60 1.45 -5.93
CA THR A 28 -11.37 1.67 -4.71
C THR A 28 -12.07 0.39 -4.29
N VAL A 29 -12.23 0.20 -2.97
CA VAL A 29 -13.06 -0.89 -2.44
C VAL A 29 -14.29 -0.27 -1.80
N TRP A 30 -15.46 -0.78 -2.18
CA TRP A 30 -16.74 -0.41 -1.60
C TRP A 30 -17.32 -1.59 -0.82
N LYS A 31 -17.83 -1.29 0.38
CA LYS A 31 -18.60 -2.24 1.20
C LYS A 31 -20.02 -1.69 1.37
N GLY A 32 -20.89 -2.42 2.05
CA GLY A 32 -22.29 -2.00 2.27
C GLY A 32 -22.46 -0.61 2.90
N VAL A 33 -21.45 -0.13 3.64
CA VAL A 33 -21.41 1.20 4.28
C VAL A 33 -20.80 2.31 3.39
N GLY A 34 -20.38 1.98 2.16
CA GLY A 34 -19.75 2.90 1.22
C GLY A 34 -18.27 2.61 0.95
N ARG A 35 -17.54 3.63 0.50
CA ARG A 35 -16.12 3.55 0.14
C ARG A 35 -15.26 3.35 1.38
N VAL A 36 -14.38 2.34 1.35
CA VAL A 36 -13.51 2.01 2.50
C VAL A 36 -12.02 2.27 2.27
N LEU A 37 -11.57 2.35 1.02
CA LEU A 37 -10.22 2.77 0.65
C LEU A 37 -10.18 3.26 -0.80
N THR A 38 -9.20 4.10 -1.12
CA THR A 38 -8.83 4.44 -2.50
C THR A 38 -7.31 4.47 -2.61
N TRP A 39 -6.77 3.61 -3.47
CA TRP A 39 -5.34 3.51 -3.71
C TRP A 39 -5.05 3.75 -5.18
N ALA A 40 -4.00 4.52 -5.48
CA ALA A 40 -3.59 4.79 -6.84
C ALA A 40 -2.08 4.88 -6.96
N VAL A 41 -1.56 4.43 -8.09
CA VAL A 41 -0.12 4.40 -8.36
C VAL A 41 0.14 4.37 -9.87
N PRO A 42 1.24 4.98 -10.37
CA PRO A 42 1.72 4.76 -11.72
C PRO A 42 2.08 3.29 -12.00
N TRP A 43 1.76 2.81 -13.20
CA TRP A 43 2.08 1.43 -13.62
C TRP A 43 3.56 1.04 -13.44
N PRO A 44 4.55 1.92 -13.70
CA PRO A 44 5.96 1.56 -13.48
C PRO A 44 6.32 1.14 -12.04
N ILE A 45 5.57 1.59 -11.03
CA ILE A 45 5.80 1.20 -9.63
C ILE A 45 5.29 -0.21 -9.35
N ILE A 46 4.22 -0.64 -10.00
CA ILE A 46 3.69 -2.00 -9.88
C ILE A 46 4.64 -2.99 -10.55
N GLY A 47 5.31 -2.57 -11.62
CA GLY A 47 6.24 -3.39 -12.39
C GLY A 47 5.59 -3.99 -13.64
N SER A 48 6.10 -5.15 -14.05
CA SER A 48 5.63 -5.86 -15.25
C SER A 48 4.69 -7.01 -14.88
N SER A 49 4.15 -7.72 -15.88
CA SER A 49 3.36 -8.93 -15.64
C SER A 49 4.18 -10.07 -15.00
N GLN A 50 5.49 -10.13 -15.27
CA GLN A 50 6.39 -11.16 -14.74
C GLN A 50 6.89 -10.83 -13.33
N HIS A 51 7.09 -9.54 -13.03
CA HIS A 51 7.55 -9.03 -11.73
C HIS A 51 6.56 -7.96 -11.28
N ASN A 52 5.50 -8.42 -10.60
CA ASN A 52 4.35 -7.61 -10.22
C ASN A 52 4.30 -7.50 -8.69
N LEU A 53 4.52 -6.29 -8.19
CA LEU A 53 4.55 -6.00 -6.75
C LEU A 53 3.27 -6.44 -6.03
N ILE A 54 2.10 -6.28 -6.67
CA ILE A 54 0.81 -6.70 -6.07
C ILE A 54 0.78 -8.22 -5.92
N ASN A 55 1.17 -8.99 -6.94
CA ASN A 55 1.20 -10.46 -6.88
C ASN A 55 2.23 -10.97 -5.85
N GLU A 56 3.40 -10.34 -5.79
CA GLU A 56 4.44 -10.64 -4.79
C GLU A 56 3.93 -10.40 -3.37
N LEU A 57 3.24 -9.28 -3.14
CA LEU A 57 2.62 -9.01 -1.86
C LEU A 57 1.47 -9.99 -1.58
N LEU A 58 0.62 -10.30 -2.55
CA LEU A 58 -0.47 -11.28 -2.35
C LEU A 58 0.04 -12.65 -1.91
N SER A 59 1.09 -13.17 -2.56
CA SER A 59 1.67 -14.47 -2.20
C SER A 59 2.21 -14.48 -0.77
N SER A 60 2.79 -13.36 -0.34
CA SER A 60 3.34 -13.18 1.02
C SER A 60 2.28 -13.06 2.13
N PHE A 61 1.02 -12.76 1.76
CA PHE A 61 -0.13 -12.71 2.68
C PHE A 61 -0.98 -13.99 2.65
N SER A 62 -0.91 -14.76 1.57
CA SER A 62 -1.68 -15.99 1.38
C SER A 62 -1.31 -17.07 2.41
N SER A 63 -2.31 -17.80 2.90
CA SER A 63 -2.10 -18.93 3.83
C SER A 63 -1.60 -20.21 3.14
N TYR A 64 -1.56 -20.23 1.80
CA TYR A 64 -1.16 -21.38 1.00
C TYR A 64 0.37 -21.48 0.81
N SER A 65 1.12 -20.41 1.09
CA SER A 65 2.58 -20.47 1.14
C SER A 65 3.05 -21.00 2.49
N LYS A 66 4.09 -21.85 2.49
CA LYS A 66 4.71 -22.42 3.71
C LYS A 66 5.26 -21.35 4.67
N GLU A 67 5.43 -20.11 4.20
CA GLU A 67 5.97 -19.00 4.95
C GLU A 67 5.11 -17.74 4.76
N LYS A 68 3.97 -17.69 5.45
CA LYS A 68 3.18 -16.47 5.54
C LYS A 68 4.05 -15.35 6.11
N GLU A 69 4.38 -14.33 5.31
CA GLU A 69 5.31 -13.26 5.69
C GLU A 69 4.63 -12.12 6.44
N TYR A 70 3.32 -11.92 6.28
CA TYR A 70 2.58 -10.87 6.99
C TYR A 70 1.36 -11.41 7.75
N ASN A 71 1.08 -10.86 8.94
CA ASN A 71 -0.16 -11.12 9.68
C ASN A 71 -1.05 -9.87 9.62
N PHE A 72 -2.36 -10.05 9.48
CA PHE A 72 -3.31 -8.93 9.46
C PHE A 72 -3.31 -8.12 10.75
N THR A 73 -3.03 -8.74 11.90
CA THR A 73 -2.95 -8.05 13.20
C THR A 73 -1.83 -7.01 13.24
N PHE A 74 -0.70 -7.26 12.57
CA PHE A 74 0.41 -6.29 12.46
C PHE A 74 -0.07 -4.97 11.84
N PHE A 75 -0.86 -5.01 10.77
CA PHE A 75 -1.34 -3.80 10.09
C PHE A 75 -2.35 -3.00 10.91
N TYR A 76 -3.21 -3.66 11.68
CA TYR A 76 -4.09 -2.98 12.61
C TYR A 76 -3.30 -2.23 13.68
N ASN A 77 -2.30 -2.89 14.25
CA ASN A 77 -1.44 -2.29 15.27
C ASN A 77 -0.61 -1.13 14.69
N MET A 78 -0.07 -1.31 13.49
CA MET A 78 0.66 -0.25 12.78
C MET A 78 -0.25 0.95 12.52
N ARG A 79 -1.49 0.73 12.04
CA ARG A 79 -2.46 1.81 11.82
C ARG A 79 -2.70 2.60 13.11
N GLN A 80 -2.93 1.91 14.22
CA GLN A 80 -3.20 2.58 15.50
C GLN A 80 -1.98 3.37 16.00
N ARG A 81 -0.77 2.82 15.86
CA ARG A 81 0.45 3.45 16.37
C ARG A 81 0.99 4.56 15.48
N LEU A 82 0.89 4.43 14.16
CA LEU A 82 1.37 5.44 13.23
C LEU A 82 0.33 6.53 12.96
N ALA A 83 -0.96 6.31 13.24
CA ALA A 83 -2.00 7.32 13.04
C ALA A 83 -1.72 8.64 13.76
N ILE A 84 -1.06 8.62 14.93
CA ILE A 84 -0.70 9.84 15.67
C ILE A 84 0.40 10.66 14.97
N LEU A 85 1.13 10.05 14.04
CA LEU A 85 2.26 10.65 13.33
C LEU A 85 1.86 11.13 11.93
N ILE A 86 0.66 10.79 11.48
CA ILE A 86 0.16 11.10 10.14
C ILE A 86 -0.78 12.29 10.25
N ASP A 87 -0.51 13.37 9.53
CA ASP A 87 -1.40 14.53 9.46
C ASP A 87 -2.71 14.21 8.69
N GLU A 88 -3.64 15.16 8.66
CA GLU A 88 -4.95 14.98 8.01
C GLU A 88 -4.81 14.72 6.50
N GLU A 89 -3.72 15.21 5.90
CA GLU A 89 -3.37 15.02 4.49
C GLU A 89 -2.65 13.69 4.20
N GLY A 90 -2.43 12.86 5.22
CA GLY A 90 -1.80 11.56 5.08
C GLY A 90 -0.27 11.64 4.96
N ASN A 91 0.37 12.60 5.62
CA ASN A 91 1.82 12.77 5.60
C ASN A 91 2.45 12.54 6.98
N ILE A 92 3.65 11.95 6.97
CA ILE A 92 4.54 11.87 8.13
C ILE A 92 5.37 13.16 8.29
N PRO A 93 6.04 13.36 9.45
CA PRO A 93 6.93 14.49 9.68
C PRO A 93 8.06 14.57 8.64
N LEU A 94 8.49 15.79 8.30
CA LEU A 94 9.49 16.08 7.26
C LEU A 94 10.87 15.51 7.57
N GLU A 95 11.18 15.37 8.86
CA GLU A 95 12.48 14.97 9.34
C GLU A 95 12.74 13.48 9.17
N TRP A 96 11.71 12.69 8.85
CA TRP A 96 11.81 11.24 8.79
C TRP A 96 12.19 10.77 7.39
N THR A 97 13.31 10.08 7.31
CA THR A 97 13.77 9.41 6.10
C THR A 97 13.02 8.09 5.89
N ASP A 98 13.05 7.57 4.65
CA ASP A 98 12.55 6.22 4.36
C ASP A 98 13.26 5.16 5.20
N GLU A 99 14.56 5.31 5.44
CA GLU A 99 15.35 4.35 6.21
C GLU A 99 14.89 4.28 7.68
N GLU A 100 14.65 5.44 8.30
CA GLU A 100 14.12 5.49 9.67
C GLU A 100 12.71 4.90 9.75
N LEU A 101 11.87 5.17 8.74
CA LEU A 101 10.55 4.58 8.68
C LEU A 101 10.62 3.06 8.49
N ILE A 102 11.49 2.57 7.60
CA ILE A 102 11.75 1.13 7.40
C ILE A 102 12.21 0.49 8.72
N ASP A 103 13.08 1.16 9.48
CA ASP A 103 13.57 0.65 10.77
C ASP A 103 12.48 0.60 11.84
N ILE A 104 11.64 1.63 11.93
CA ILE A 104 10.48 1.63 12.83
C ILE A 104 9.53 0.49 12.45
N LEU A 105 9.21 0.36 11.16
CA LEU A 105 8.34 -0.70 10.65
C LEU A 105 8.94 -2.10 10.91
N ALA A 106 10.26 -2.27 10.75
CA ALA A 106 10.95 -3.54 10.93
C ALA A 106 10.98 -3.94 12.42
N ALA A 107 11.22 -2.99 13.32
CA ALA A 107 11.14 -3.19 14.76
C ALA A 107 9.72 -3.60 15.18
N GLU A 108 8.71 -2.92 14.65
CA GLU A 108 7.30 -3.22 14.89
C GLU A 108 6.89 -4.61 14.36
N TYR A 109 7.38 -4.97 13.17
CA TYR A 109 7.16 -6.25 12.54
C TYR A 109 7.76 -7.40 13.36
N ARG A 110 9.02 -7.25 13.80
CA ARG A 110 9.70 -8.23 14.66
C ARG A 110 9.04 -8.36 16.02
N ARG A 111 8.55 -7.26 16.62
CA ARG A 111 7.78 -7.32 17.87
C ARG A 111 6.46 -8.08 17.73
N ASN A 112 5.82 -8.04 16.56
CA ASN A 112 4.55 -8.74 16.32
C ASN A 112 4.72 -10.21 15.94
N ARG A 113 5.90 -10.60 15.45
CA ARG A 113 6.24 -11.98 15.08
C ARG A 113 6.79 -12.72 16.29
N GLU A 114 6.09 -13.76 16.73
CA GLU A 114 6.60 -14.71 17.72
C GLU A 114 7.83 -15.52 17.23
N ARG A 115 8.22 -15.36 15.95
CA ARG A 115 9.41 -15.98 15.34
C ARG A 115 10.50 -14.94 15.10
N GLU A 116 11.74 -15.33 15.36
CA GLU A 116 12.96 -14.57 15.08
C GLU A 116 13.16 -14.40 13.56
N VAL A 117 12.55 -13.37 12.97
CA VAL A 117 13.01 -12.86 11.68
C VAL A 117 14.23 -11.99 11.95
N ASP A 118 15.33 -12.24 11.23
CA ASP A 118 16.52 -11.40 11.33
C ASP A 118 16.24 -9.96 10.85
N TRP A 119 17.11 -9.04 11.26
CA TRP A 119 16.93 -7.62 10.96
C TRP A 119 16.98 -7.30 9.46
N PRO A 120 17.95 -7.80 8.67
CA PRO A 120 17.97 -7.58 7.21
C PRO A 120 16.68 -8.03 6.52
N THR A 121 16.17 -9.22 6.83
CA THR A 121 14.95 -9.77 6.24
C THR A 121 13.72 -8.94 6.65
N ALA A 122 13.66 -8.48 7.90
CA ALA A 122 12.59 -7.60 8.36
C ALA A 122 12.60 -6.27 7.59
N ARG A 123 13.77 -5.64 7.42
CA ARG A 123 13.91 -4.40 6.63
C ARG A 123 13.48 -4.60 5.18
N GLN A 124 13.98 -5.63 4.51
CA GLN A 124 13.62 -5.94 3.12
C GLN A 124 12.10 -6.11 2.94
N ARG A 125 11.44 -6.80 3.87
CA ARG A 125 9.98 -6.94 3.87
C ARG A 125 9.29 -5.60 4.03
N MET A 126 9.74 -4.77 4.97
CA MET A 126 9.12 -3.46 5.23
C MET A 126 9.39 -2.46 4.11
N GLU A 127 10.54 -2.50 3.45
CA GLU A 127 10.84 -1.71 2.26
C GLU A 127 9.85 -2.00 1.14
N ARG A 128 9.66 -3.30 0.81
CA ARG A 128 8.68 -3.71 -0.21
C ARG A 128 7.25 -3.27 0.16
N LEU A 129 6.90 -3.33 1.44
CA LEU A 129 5.60 -2.90 1.92
C LEU A 129 5.44 -1.38 1.90
N LEU A 130 6.50 -0.63 2.21
CA LEU A 130 6.50 0.83 2.20
C LEU A 130 6.21 1.36 0.79
N THR A 131 6.67 0.68 -0.26
CA THR A 131 6.38 1.02 -1.66
C THR A 131 4.88 1.11 -1.96
N ILE A 132 4.01 0.29 -1.34
CA ILE A 132 2.55 0.43 -1.54
C ILE A 132 1.89 1.39 -0.55
N CYS A 133 2.63 1.85 0.46
CA CYS A 133 2.16 2.82 1.45
C CYS A 133 2.48 4.28 1.06
N ARG A 134 3.45 4.49 0.17
CA ARG A 134 3.77 5.81 -0.39
C ARG A 134 2.81 6.18 -1.53
N ARG A 135 2.52 7.46 -1.67
CA ARG A 135 1.88 8.05 -2.86
C ARG A 135 2.95 8.32 -3.91
N TYR A 136 2.62 7.98 -5.15
CA TYR A 136 3.42 8.27 -6.32
C TYR A 136 2.57 8.99 -7.33
N ARG A 137 3.19 9.85 -8.12
CA ARG A 137 2.53 10.54 -9.23
C ARG A 137 3.51 10.76 -10.36
N TRP A 138 3.03 11.04 -11.57
CA TRP A 138 3.89 11.51 -12.64
C TRP A 138 4.40 12.94 -12.33
N ALA A 139 5.66 13.20 -12.64
CA ALA A 139 6.20 14.56 -12.62
C ALA A 139 5.91 15.27 -13.95
N GLU A 140 5.77 16.60 -13.92
CA GLU A 140 5.54 17.41 -15.12
C GLU A 140 6.65 17.23 -16.17
N LYS A 141 7.89 17.04 -15.71
CA LYS A 141 9.08 16.84 -16.56
C LYS A 141 9.28 15.39 -17.02
N GLY A 142 8.31 14.51 -16.74
CA GLY A 142 8.39 13.08 -16.99
C GLY A 142 8.99 12.30 -15.82
N GLY A 143 8.75 10.99 -15.82
CA GLY A 143 9.13 10.09 -14.73
C GLY A 143 8.14 10.07 -13.57
N VAL A 144 8.27 9.05 -12.72
CA VAL A 144 7.44 8.89 -11.52
C VAL A 144 8.17 9.52 -10.33
N GLN A 145 7.48 10.42 -9.63
CA GLN A 145 7.94 11.01 -8.38
C GLN A 145 7.20 10.36 -7.20
N LYS A 146 7.95 10.06 -6.16
CA LYS A 146 7.44 9.63 -4.86
C LYS A 146 7.17 10.88 -4.02
N GLU A 147 6.02 10.95 -3.36
CA GLU A 147 5.77 11.97 -2.36
C GLU A 147 6.41 11.53 -1.05
N GLU A 148 7.62 12.00 -0.76
CA GLU A 148 8.48 11.54 0.35
C GLU A 148 7.76 11.46 1.71
N ARG A 149 6.87 12.42 1.99
CA ARG A 149 6.15 12.47 3.25
C ARG A 149 4.88 11.63 3.26
N SER A 150 4.37 11.22 2.11
CA SER A 150 3.07 10.55 2.04
C SER A 150 3.13 9.17 2.71
N PHE A 151 2.16 8.84 3.54
CA PHE A 151 2.04 7.51 4.12
C PHE A 151 0.57 7.16 4.31
N SER A 152 0.15 6.08 3.66
CA SER A 152 -1.19 5.54 3.77
C SER A 152 -1.16 4.02 3.85
N LEU A 153 -2.09 3.44 4.59
CA LEU A 153 -2.25 1.99 4.65
C LEU A 153 -3.25 1.45 3.62
N ASP A 154 -3.79 2.31 2.75
CA ASP A 154 -4.79 1.91 1.76
C ASP A 154 -4.26 0.84 0.80
N GLY A 155 -3.00 0.91 0.39
CA GLY A 155 -2.37 -0.11 -0.44
C GLY A 155 -2.33 -1.47 0.26
N VAL A 156 -1.96 -1.49 1.54
CA VAL A 156 -1.94 -2.72 2.35
C VAL A 156 -3.35 -3.28 2.53
N MET A 157 -4.32 -2.40 2.80
CA MET A 157 -5.71 -2.78 2.98
C MET A 157 -6.32 -3.33 1.68
N LEU A 158 -5.87 -2.84 0.52
CA LEU A 158 -6.19 -3.41 -0.78
C LEU A 158 -5.60 -4.81 -0.95
N ILE A 159 -4.31 -5.02 -0.67
CA ILE A 159 -3.68 -6.36 -0.72
C ILE A 159 -4.42 -7.33 0.20
N LYS A 160 -4.77 -6.90 1.41
CA LYS A 160 -5.58 -7.69 2.35
C LYS A 160 -6.93 -8.06 1.75
N PHE A 161 -7.64 -7.10 1.17
CA PHE A 161 -8.95 -7.34 0.56
C PHE A 161 -8.83 -8.39 -0.56
N LEU A 162 -7.86 -8.22 -1.45
CA LEU A 162 -7.59 -9.15 -2.54
C LEU A 162 -7.18 -10.55 -2.03
N ALA A 163 -6.34 -10.65 -1.01
CA ALA A 163 -5.93 -11.93 -0.42
C ALA A 163 -7.09 -12.69 0.26
N GLN A 164 -8.08 -11.98 0.81
CA GLN A 164 -9.21 -12.58 1.52
C GLN A 164 -10.43 -12.87 0.63
N LYS A 165 -10.62 -12.07 -0.44
CA LYS A 165 -11.85 -12.05 -1.24
C LYS A 165 -11.62 -12.05 -2.75
N GLY A 166 -10.39 -11.88 -3.21
CA GLY A 166 -10.03 -11.82 -4.63
C GLY A 166 -9.42 -13.10 -5.20
N VAL A 167 -9.28 -14.17 -4.40
CA VAL A 167 -8.70 -15.47 -4.82
C VAL A 167 -9.76 -16.60 -4.88
N GLU A 168 -11.04 -16.28 -4.68
CA GLU A 168 -12.13 -17.15 -5.13
C GLU A 168 -12.34 -16.89 -6.63
N LEU A 169 -11.54 -17.56 -7.47
CA LEU A 169 -11.77 -17.72 -8.91
C LEU A 169 -11.93 -19.21 -9.21
#